data_AF-A0A3D1T202-F1
#
_entry.id   AF-A0A3D1T202-F1
#
_cell.length_a   1.000
_cell.length_b   1.000
_cell.length_c   1.000
_cell.angle_alpha   90.00
_cell.angle_beta   90.00
_cell.angle_gamma   90.00
#
_symmetry.space_group_name_H-M   'P 1'
#
loop_
_entity.id
_entity.type
_entity.pdbx_description
1 polymer ?
#
loop_
_entity_poly.entity_id
_entity_poly.type
_entity_poly.pdbx_seq_one_letter_code
_entity_poly.pdbx_strand_id
1 'polypeptide(L)' 'MWGIIGTWEMAYDGIKEGARILKEQGHVFDALETCVRMVEDCDKYSSVGYGGLPN' A
#
# COMPACT_ATOMS: atom_id res chain seq x y z
N MET A 1 0.91 17.45 10.33
CA MET A 1 0.18 16.24 10.77
C MET A 1 0.02 15.36 9.54
N TRP A 2 0.32 14.06 9.65
CA TRP A 2 0.20 13.10 8.54
C TRP A 2 -0.73 11.96 8.95
N GLY A 3 -1.33 11.31 7.96
CA GLY A 3 -2.16 10.13 8.15
C GLY A 3 -2.26 9.35 6.84
N ILE A 4 -2.31 8.04 6.94
CA ILE A 4 -2.54 7.13 5.82
C ILE A 4 -3.43 6.01 6.32
N ILE A 5 -4.43 5.66 5.52
CA ILE A 5 -5.38 4.57 5.79
C ILE A 5 -5.51 3.74 4.52
N GLY A 6 -5.70 2.44 4.69
CA GLY A 6 -5.94 1.50 3.61
C GLY A 6 -6.96 0.46 4.08
N THR A 7 -7.62 -0.18 3.13
CA THR A 7 -8.67 -1.15 3.41
C THR A 7 -8.11 -2.56 3.49
N TRP A 8 -8.71 -3.35 4.38
CA TRP A 8 -8.36 -4.75 4.65
C TRP A 8 -6.99 -4.96 5.30
N GLU A 9 -6.77 -6.17 5.82
CA GLU A 9 -5.47 -6.57 6.38
C GLU A 9 -4.35 -6.49 5.34
N MET A 10 -4.68 -6.70 4.06
CA MET A 10 -3.75 -6.64 2.93
C MET A 10 -2.96 -5.33 2.87
N ALA A 11 -3.57 -4.22 3.30
CA ALA A 11 -2.93 -2.91 3.28
C ALA A 11 -1.96 -2.68 4.45
N TYR A 12 -1.90 -3.55 5.46
CA TYR A 12 -1.14 -3.30 6.70
C TYR A 12 0.33 -2.97 6.45
N ASP A 13 1.03 -3.79 5.66
CA ASP A 13 2.45 -3.58 5.35
C ASP A 13 2.67 -2.34 4.48
N GLY A 14 1.78 -2.09 3.51
CA GLY A 14 1.80 -0.88 2.68
C GLY A 14 1.57 0.40 3.49
N ILE A 15 0.61 0.39 4.42
CA ILE A 15 0.33 1.49 5.35
C ILE A 15 1.55 1.75 6.24
N LYS A 16 2.19 0.70 6.75
CA LYS A 16 3.38 0.81 7.59
C LYS A 16 4.53 1.50 6.85
N GLU A 17 4.76 1.15 5.59
CA GLU A 17 5.79 1.78 4.78
C GLU A 17 5.42 3.20 4.34
N GLY A 18 4.19 3.43 3.91
CA GLY A 18 3.70 4.78 3.58
C GLY A 18 3.74 5.72 4.80
N ALA A 19 3.40 5.23 5.99
CA ALA A 19 3.54 5.98 7.24
C ALA A 19 5.00 6.34 7.56
N ARG A 20 5.95 5.45 7.25
CA ARG A 20 7.39 5.73 7.38
C ARG A 20 7.81 6.88 6.45
N ILE A 21 7.41 6.84 5.18
CA ILE A 21 7.68 7.89 4.19
C ILE A 21 7.12 9.24 4.66
N LEU A 22 5.85 9.27 5.10
CA LEU A 22 5.22 10.50 5.60
C LEU A 22 5.91 11.04 6.87
N LYS A 23 6.32 10.15 7.78
CA LYS A 23 7.04 10.52 9.01
C LYS A 23 8.39 11.18 8.70
N GLU A 24 9.05 10.76 7.62
CA GLU A 24 10.33 11.29 7.15
C GLU A 24 10.20 12.55 6.28
N GLN A 25 9.02 13.17 6.24
CA GLN A 25 8.71 14.33 5.39
C GLN A 25 8.84 14.02 3.90
N GLY A 26 8.70 12.75 3.51
CA GLY A 26 8.59 12.33 2.12
C GLY A 26 7.29 12.81 1.47
N HIS A 27 7.25 12.73 0.14
CA HIS A 27 6.11 13.23 -0.62
C HIS A 27 4.88 12.32 -0.45
N VAL A 28 3.69 12.92 -0.35
CA VAL A 28 2.44 12.18 -0.09
C VAL A 28 2.11 11.17 -1.19
N PHE A 29 2.45 11.49 -2.44
CA PHE A 29 2.20 10.58 -3.56
C PHE A 29 3.15 9.38 -3.54
N ASP A 30 4.38 9.54 -3.05
CA ASP A 30 5.32 8.42 -2.90
C ASP A 30 4.83 7.44 -1.83
N ALA A 31 4.29 7.97 -0.73
CA ALA A 31 3.70 7.17 0.34
C ALA A 31 2.44 6.41 -0.13
N LEU A 32 1.57 7.08 -0.90
CA LEU A 32 0.36 6.48 -1.47
C LEU A 32 0.71 5.38 -2.48
N GLU A 33 1.58 5.70 -3.44
CA GLU A 33 2.00 4.75 -4.49
C GLU A 33 2.68 3.53 -3.87
N THR A 34 3.61 3.74 -2.92
CA THR A 34 4.29 2.63 -2.23
C THR A 34 3.29 1.73 -1.51
N CYS A 35 2.31 2.31 -0.81
CA CYS A 35 1.28 1.55 -0.10
C CYS A 35 0.45 0.67 -1.03
N VAL A 36 -0.01 1.21 -2.18
CA VAL A 36 -0.86 0.47 -3.12
C VAL A 36 -0.06 -0.58 -3.90
N ARG A 37 1.12 -0.20 -4.39
CA ARG A 37 1.97 -1.08 -5.18
C ARG A 37 2.41 -2.32 -4.40
N MET A 38 2.66 -2.21 -3.10
CA MET A 38 2.96 -3.37 -2.25
C MET A 38 1.81 -4.40 -2.21
N VAL A 39 0.56 -3.95 -2.31
CA VAL A 39 -0.60 -4.85 -2.41
C VAL A 39 -0.68 -5.44 -3.82
N GLU A 40 -0.49 -4.61 -4.85
CA GLU A 40 -0.54 -5.05 -6.25
C GLU A 40 0.56 -6.07 -6.60
N ASP A 41 1.75 -5.94 -6.02
CA ASP A 41 2.90 -6.81 -6.28
C ASP A 41 2.84 -8.14 -5.51
N CYS A 42 1.90 -8.30 -4.56
CA CYS A 42 1.81 -9.49 -3.71
C CYS A 42 1.03 -10.63 -4.39
N ASP A 43 1.73 -11.71 -4.73
CA ASP A 43 1.17 -12.92 -5.37
C ASP A 43 0.15 -13.69 -4.53
N LYS A 44 0.15 -13.49 -3.21
CA LYS A 44 -0.79 -14.12 -2.28
C LYS A 44 -2.16 -13.44 -2.24
N TYR A 45 -2.27 -12.21 -2.74
CA TYR A 45 -3.53 -11.47 -2.73
C TYR A 45 -4.28 -11.68 -4.05
N SER A 46 -5.51 -12.18 -3.95
CA SER A 46 -6.32 -12.58 -5.11
C SER A 46 -7.30 -11.53 -5.61
N SER A 47 -7.34 -10.36 -4.97
CA SER A 47 -8.35 -9.31 -5.23
C SER A 47 -7.79 -8.05 -5.89
N VAL A 48 -6.47 -7.88 -5.96
CA VAL A 48 -5.81 -6.67 -6.46
C VAL A 48 -4.49 -7.07 -7.12
N GLY A 49 -4.18 -6.52 -8.30
CA GLY A 49 -2.88 -6.64 -8.96
C GLY A 49 -2.52 -8.06 -9.41
N TYR A 50 -1.26 -8.46 -9.17
CA TYR A 50 -0.59 -9.62 -9.76
C TYR A 50 -1.27 -10.96 -9.44
N GLY A 51 -1.73 -11.14 -8.20
CA GLY A 51 -2.45 -12.36 -7.80
C GLY A 51 -3.94 -12.36 -8.18
N GLY A 52 -4.43 -11.29 -8.81
CA GLY A 52 -5.85 -11.11 -9.18
C GLY A 52 -6.41 -12.26 -10.03
N LEU A 53 -7.60 -12.75 -9.66
CA LEU A 53 -8.28 -13.79 -10.43
C LEU A 53 -8.74 -13.26 -11.81
N PRO A 54 -8.63 -14.07 -12.87
CA PRO A 54 -9.11 -13.68 -14.20
C PRO A 54 -10.64 -13.62 -14.25
N ASN A 55 -11.15 -12.92 -15.28
CA ASN A 55 -12.58 -12.87 -15.61
C ASN A 55 -13.07 -14.16 -16.29
#